data_AF-W4QX33-F1
#
_entry.id   AF-W4QX33-F1
#
_cell.length_a   1.000
_cell.length_b   1.000
_cell.length_c   1.000
_cell.angle_alpha   90.00
_cell.angle_beta   90.00
_cell.angle_gamma   90.00
#
_symmetry.space_group_name_H-M   'P 1'
#
loop_
_entity.id
_entity.type
_entity.pdbx_description
1 polymer ?
#
loop_
_entity_poly.entity_id
_entity_poly.type
_entity_poly.pdbx_seq_one_letter_code
_entity_poly.pdbx_strand_id
1 'polypeptide(L)'
;MLGNQETIKRLTGQAPTMFRSGTAFYDEIAVEIVNELGLEVVNFNVLGDAGATFSVEQVHRALLGAKSGSIVLLHMNQPSSGTAEGVKKAVYDLREMGFSFVLLEDYELE
;
A
#
# COMPACT_ATOMS: atom_id res chain seq x y z
N MET A 1 21.34 10.40 7.19
CA MET A 1 21.50 9.01 6.70
C MET A 1 20.13 8.37 6.60
N LEU A 2 19.76 7.84 5.43
CA LEU A 2 18.48 7.17 5.19
C LEU A 2 18.59 5.67 5.55
N GLY A 3 18.66 5.35 6.85
CA GLY A 3 18.98 3.99 7.31
C GLY A 3 18.06 2.88 6.76
N ASN A 4 16.77 3.19 6.59
CA ASN A 4 15.79 2.24 6.03
C ASN A 4 16.01 2.02 4.52
N GLN A 5 16.27 3.10 3.75
CA GLN A 5 16.59 3.02 2.33
C GLN A 5 17.79 2.11 2.08
N GLU A 6 18.89 2.33 2.81
CA GLU A 6 20.10 1.52 2.70
C GLU A 6 19.86 0.07 3.11
N THR A 7 19.07 -0.15 4.17
CA THR A 7 18.74 -1.50 4.62
C THR A 7 17.93 -2.25 3.56
N ILE A 8 16.91 -1.62 2.97
CA ILE A 8 16.11 -2.23 1.91
C ILE A 8 16.99 -2.51 0.69
N LYS A 9 17.74 -1.52 0.20
CA LYS A 9 18.65 -1.68 -0.95
C LYS A 9 19.65 -2.81 -0.75
N ARG A 10 20.21 -2.95 0.45
CA ARG A 10 21.14 -4.04 0.78
C ARG A 10 20.47 -5.42 0.76
N LEU A 11 19.20 -5.52 1.16
CA LEU A 11 18.46 -6.78 1.23
C LEU A 11 17.82 -7.17 -0.11
N THR A 12 17.38 -6.21 -0.91
CA THR A 12 16.61 -6.44 -2.15
C THR A 12 17.40 -6.14 -3.42
N GLY A 13 18.51 -5.41 -3.33
CA GLY A 13 19.26 -4.89 -4.48
C GLY A 13 18.67 -3.62 -5.10
N GLN A 14 17.51 -3.16 -4.64
CA GLN A 14 16.78 -2.01 -5.19
C GLN A 14 16.53 -0.97 -4.11
N ALA A 15 16.82 0.30 -4.42
CA ALA A 15 16.48 1.41 -3.55
C ALA A 15 14.99 1.78 -3.74
N PRO A 16 14.20 1.90 -2.66
CA PRO A 16 12.87 2.49 -2.73
C PRO A 16 12.85 3.85 -3.42
N THR A 17 11.86 4.06 -4.28
CA THR A 17 11.56 5.33 -4.96
C THR A 17 10.38 6.07 -4.34
N MET A 18 9.64 5.41 -3.45
CA MET A 18 8.40 5.89 -2.87
C MET A 18 8.44 5.86 -1.34
N PHE A 19 7.65 6.72 -0.70
CA PHE A 19 7.57 6.85 0.74
C PHE A 19 6.12 6.99 1.22
N ARG A 20 5.76 6.19 2.24
CA ARG A 20 4.53 6.36 3.04
C ARG A 20 4.89 6.62 4.50
N SER A 21 4.35 7.67 5.12
CA SER A 21 4.55 7.95 6.54
C SER A 21 3.82 6.91 7.40
N GLY A 22 4.31 6.65 8.61
CA GLY A 22 3.78 5.56 9.47
C GLY A 22 2.30 5.73 9.86
N THR A 23 1.80 6.97 9.88
CA THR A 23 0.39 7.30 10.15
C THR A 23 -0.39 7.67 8.89
N ALA A 24 0.23 7.58 7.72
CA ALA A 24 -0.27 8.10 6.44
C ALA A 24 -0.69 9.58 6.46
N PHE A 25 -0.21 10.33 7.45
CA PHE A 25 -0.38 11.77 7.56
C PHE A 25 0.83 12.48 6.95
N TYR A 26 0.56 13.56 6.25
CA TYR A 26 1.54 14.45 5.66
C TYR A 26 1.08 15.89 5.85
N ASP A 27 2.01 16.74 6.25
CA ASP A 27 1.92 18.19 6.03
C ASP A 27 2.85 18.58 4.87
N GLU A 28 2.82 19.85 4.49
CA GLU A 28 3.61 20.37 3.37
C GLU A 28 5.12 20.18 3.60
N ILE A 29 5.57 20.28 4.85
CA ILE A 29 6.98 20.11 5.22
C ILE A 29 7.41 18.64 5.06
N ALA A 30 6.57 17.69 5.48
CA ALA A 30 6.85 16.27 5.27
C ALA A 30 6.93 15.93 3.78
N VAL A 31 6.06 16.53 2.95
CA VAL A 31 6.11 16.35 1.49
C VAL A 31 7.39 16.95 0.91
N GLU A 32 7.76 18.17 1.32
CA GLU A 32 8.99 18.83 0.87
C GLU A 32 10.24 18.00 1.20
N ILE A 33 10.36 17.51 2.44
CA ILE A 33 11.48 16.66 2.86
C ILE A 33 11.56 15.39 2.00
N VAL A 34 10.44 14.72 1.75
CA VAL A 34 10.42 13.49 0.93
C VAL A 34 10.87 13.78 -0.50
N ASN A 35 10.38 14.87 -1.09
CA ASN A 35 10.77 15.31 -2.43
C ASN A 35 12.26 15.69 -2.52
N GLU A 36 12.82 16.39 -1.52
CA GLU A 36 14.25 16.72 -1.46
C GLU A 36 15.13 15.46 -1.36
N LEU A 37 14.60 14.37 -0.79
CA LEU A 37 15.27 13.07 -0.74
C LEU A 37 15.16 12.29 -2.06
N GLY A 38 14.50 12.85 -3.08
CA GLY A 38 14.28 12.22 -4.39
C GLY A 38 13.28 11.07 -4.32
N LEU A 39 12.36 11.10 -3.35
CA LEU A 39 11.30 10.11 -3.15
C LEU A 39 9.95 10.71 -3.50
N GLU A 40 9.02 9.85 -3.93
CA GLU A 40 7.64 10.21 -4.18
C GLU A 40 6.74 9.87 -2.98
N VAL A 41 5.89 10.80 -2.57
CA VAL A 41 4.91 10.56 -1.49
C VAL A 41 3.74 9.74 -2.03
N VAL A 42 3.40 8.63 -1.37
CA VAL A 42 2.27 7.79 -1.77
C VAL A 42 1.31 7.53 -0.62
N ASN A 43 0.03 7.83 -0.85
CA ASN A 43 -1.05 7.51 0.09
C ASN A 43 -1.97 6.41 -0.44
N PHE A 44 -3.19 6.32 0.08
CA PHE A 44 -4.20 5.33 -0.29
C PHE A 44 -5.58 5.98 -0.29
N ASN A 45 -6.53 5.37 -1.00
CA ASN A 45 -7.94 5.80 -0.99
C ASN A 45 -8.90 4.70 -0.52
N VAL A 46 -8.40 3.48 -0.28
CA VAL A 46 -9.19 2.37 0.30
C VAL A 46 -8.49 1.84 1.55
N LEU A 47 -9.18 1.90 2.68
CA LEU A 47 -8.75 1.25 3.92
C LEU A 47 -9.09 -0.24 3.84
N GLY A 48 -8.11 -1.08 3.53
CA GLY A 48 -8.32 -2.49 3.22
C GLY A 48 -8.50 -3.40 4.43
N ASP A 49 -7.85 -3.11 5.56
CA ASP A 49 -7.83 -4.01 6.72
C ASP A 49 -7.89 -3.31 8.10
N ALA A 50 -7.98 -1.98 8.10
CA ALA A 50 -7.96 -1.14 9.29
C ALA A 50 -6.83 -1.48 10.28
N GLY A 51 -5.59 -1.60 9.79
CA GLY A 51 -4.45 -1.94 10.65
C GLY A 51 -4.47 -3.41 11.07
N ALA A 52 -4.89 -4.28 10.14
CA ALA A 52 -5.07 -5.71 10.34
C ALA A 52 -6.06 -6.09 11.47
N THR A 53 -7.07 -5.25 11.72
CA THR A 53 -8.13 -5.52 12.71
C THR A 53 -9.41 -6.07 12.08
N PHE A 54 -9.56 -5.96 10.76
CA PHE A 54 -10.71 -6.50 10.04
C PHE A 54 -10.75 -8.03 10.02
N SER A 55 -11.98 -8.57 10.04
CA SER A 55 -12.25 -9.96 9.71
C SER A 55 -11.98 -10.24 8.23
N VAL A 56 -11.91 -11.52 7.87
CA VAL A 56 -11.77 -11.97 6.48
C VAL A 56 -12.83 -11.33 5.56
N GLU A 57 -14.09 -11.29 6.00
CA GLU A 57 -15.22 -10.75 5.26
C GLU A 57 -15.18 -9.23 5.14
N GLN A 58 -14.67 -8.54 6.17
CA GLN A 58 -14.50 -7.08 6.16
C GLN A 58 -13.41 -6.69 5.17
N VAL A 59 -12.27 -7.40 5.16
CA VAL A 59 -11.19 -7.19 4.17
C VAL A 59 -11.71 -7.48 2.76
N HIS A 60 -12.39 -8.61 2.57
CA HIS A 60 -12.98 -8.97 1.28
C HIS A 60 -13.91 -7.88 0.74
N ARG A 61 -14.83 -7.39 1.58
CA ARG A 61 -15.77 -6.32 1.21
C ARG A 61 -15.08 -4.99 0.93
N ALA A 62 -14.06 -4.64 1.72
CA ALA A 62 -13.31 -3.40 1.53
C ALA A 62 -12.62 -3.38 0.16
N LEU A 63 -11.97 -4.49 -0.22
CA LEU A 63 -11.29 -4.62 -1.51
C LEU A 63 -12.25 -4.60 -2.69
N LEU A 64 -13.43 -5.22 -2.58
CA LEU A 64 -14.46 -5.16 -3.62
C LEU A 64 -15.07 -3.77 -3.82
N GLY A 65 -14.86 -2.84 -2.89
CA GLY A 65 -15.23 -1.44 -3.03
C GLY A 65 -14.24 -0.62 -3.87
N ALA A 66 -13.10 -1.19 -4.27
CA ALA A 66 -12.10 -0.51 -5.07
C ALA A 66 -12.63 -0.11 -6.46
N LYS A 67 -12.09 0.99 -6.98
CA LYS A 67 -12.33 1.47 -8.35
C LYS A 67 -11.02 1.40 -9.14
N SER A 68 -11.10 1.57 -10.46
CA SER A 68 -9.89 1.73 -11.27
C SER A 68 -9.03 2.88 -10.72
N GLY A 69 -7.73 2.64 -10.56
CA GLY A 69 -6.80 3.59 -9.93
C GLY A 69 -6.79 3.57 -8.39
N SER A 70 -7.60 2.74 -7.72
CA SER A 70 -7.55 2.65 -6.25
C SER A 70 -6.23 2.07 -5.76
N ILE A 71 -5.67 2.72 -4.73
CA ILE A 71 -4.57 2.20 -3.91
C ILE A 71 -5.18 1.74 -2.59
N VAL A 72 -5.05 0.43 -2.31
CA VAL A 72 -5.57 -0.20 -1.10
C VAL A 72 -4.46 -0.32 -0.05
N LEU A 73 -4.70 0.18 1.17
CA LEU A 73 -3.78 0.01 2.29
C LEU A 73 -4.08 -1.28 3.05
N LEU A 74 -3.05 -2.11 3.20
CA LEU A 74 -3.05 -3.40 3.91
C LEU A 74 -1.77 -3.55 4.74
N HIS A 75 -1.80 -4.42 5.74
CA HIS A 75 -0.71 -4.64 6.68
C HIS A 75 -0.36 -6.13 6.79
N MET A 76 0.94 -6.40 6.92
CA MET A 76 1.49 -7.76 7.08
C MET A 76 2.17 -7.99 8.43
N ASN A 77 1.92 -7.12 9.41
CA ASN A 77 2.53 -7.17 10.75
C ASN A 77 1.72 -7.99 11.77
N GLN A 78 0.51 -8.45 11.42
CA GLN A 78 -0.35 -9.26 12.29
C GLN A 78 -0.73 -10.59 11.60
N PRO A 79 0.10 -11.64 11.72
CA PRO A 79 -0.08 -12.88 10.95
C PRO A 79 -1.35 -13.67 11.32
N SER A 80 -1.92 -13.43 12.50
CA SER A 80 -3.19 -14.04 12.93
C SER A 80 -4.44 -13.27 12.51
N SER A 81 -4.28 -12.15 11.80
CA SER A 81 -5.41 -11.34 11.31
C SER A 81 -6.13 -12.01 10.13
N GLY A 82 -7.33 -11.52 9.81
CA GLY A 82 -8.08 -11.96 8.63
C GLY A 82 -7.52 -11.46 7.28
N THR A 83 -6.46 -10.65 7.30
CA THR A 83 -5.93 -9.94 6.11
C THR A 83 -5.56 -10.87 4.96
N ALA A 84 -4.75 -11.89 5.23
CA ALA A 84 -4.26 -12.79 4.16
C ALA A 84 -5.41 -13.53 3.46
N GLU A 85 -6.32 -14.13 4.21
CA GLU A 85 -7.46 -14.87 3.65
C GLU A 85 -8.46 -13.94 2.96
N GLY A 86 -8.70 -12.74 3.51
CA GLY A 86 -9.58 -11.75 2.90
C GLY A 86 -9.05 -11.24 1.56
N VAL A 87 -7.74 -10.92 1.50
CA VAL A 87 -7.05 -10.52 0.27
C VAL A 87 -7.10 -11.64 -0.76
N LYS A 88 -6.78 -12.88 -0.36
CA LYS A 88 -6.82 -14.03 -1.26
C LYS A 88 -8.18 -14.16 -1.93
N LYS A 89 -9.27 -14.11 -1.17
CA LYS A 89 -10.63 -14.17 -1.71
C LYS A 89 -10.93 -13.00 -2.65
N ALA A 90 -10.58 -11.77 -2.25
CA ALA A 90 -10.88 -10.58 -3.04
C ALA A 90 -10.11 -10.51 -4.35
N VAL A 91 -8.86 -10.97 -4.38
CA VAL A 91 -8.03 -10.97 -5.60
C VAL A 91 -8.65 -11.87 -6.68
N TYR A 92 -9.21 -13.02 -6.32
CA TYR A 92 -9.93 -13.86 -7.29
C TYR A 92 -11.13 -13.12 -7.89
N ASP A 93 -12.00 -12.58 -7.04
CA ASP A 93 -13.23 -11.91 -7.48
C ASP A 93 -12.93 -10.64 -8.30
N LEU A 94 -11.94 -9.84 -7.91
CA LEU A 94 -11.52 -8.64 -8.63
C LEU A 94 -10.99 -8.97 -10.03
N ARG A 95 -10.26 -10.08 -10.19
CA ARG A 95 -9.80 -10.54 -11.50
C ARG A 95 -10.96 -10.97 -12.39
N GLU A 96 -11.95 -11.68 -11.86
CA GLU A 96 -13.18 -12.02 -12.60
C GLU A 96 -13.98 -10.78 -13.00
N MET A 97 -13.91 -9.71 -12.20
CA MET A 97 -14.49 -8.40 -12.52
C MET A 97 -13.66 -7.59 -13.54
N GLY A 98 -12.53 -8.12 -14.01
CA GLY A 98 -11.68 -7.47 -15.02
C GLY A 98 -10.63 -6.52 -14.47
N PHE A 99 -10.38 -6.50 -13.17
CA PHE A 99 -9.27 -5.71 -12.60
C PHE A 99 -7.93 -6.36 -12.90
N SER A 100 -6.92 -5.51 -13.09
CA SER A 100 -5.51 -5.87 -13.08
C SER A 100 -4.84 -5.27 -11.85
N PHE A 101 -3.88 -5.99 -11.29
CA PHE A 101 -3.03 -5.51 -10.21
C PHE A 101 -1.69 -5.11 -10.80
N VAL A 102 -1.23 -3.91 -10.45
CA VAL A 102 -0.08 -3.26 -11.06
C VAL A 102 0.88 -2.76 -9.99
N LEU A 103 2.10 -2.42 -10.38
CA LEU A 103 3.04 -1.74 -9.50
C LEU A 103 2.76 -0.23 -9.54
N LEU A 104 3.05 0.43 -8.42
CA LEU A 104 2.91 1.89 -8.36
C LEU A 104 3.87 2.58 -9.34
N GLU A 105 5.07 2.03 -9.55
CA GLU A 105 6.08 2.60 -10.45
C GLU A 105 5.69 2.56 -11.94
N ASP A 106 4.65 1.80 -12.29
CA ASP A 106 4.15 1.71 -13.67
C ASP A 106 3.20 2.86 -14.05
N TYR A 107 2.83 3.73 -13.08
CA TYR A 107 1.81 4.77 -13.25
C TYR A 107 2.25 6.10 -12.63
N GLU A 108 1.83 7.21 -13.25
CA GLU A 108 1.90 8.53 -12.61
C GLU A 108 0.88 8.59 -11.47
N LEU A 109 1.31 9.11 -10.32
CA LEU A 109 0.45 9.30 -9.16
C LEU A 109 -0.13 10.72 -9.20
N GLU A 110 -1.46 10.83 -9.08
CA GLU A 110 -2.21 12.09 -9.03
C GLU A 110 -2.65 12.45 -7.61
#